data_AF-A0A7X5ZZ12-F1
#
_entry.id   AF-A0A7X5ZZ12-F1
#
_cell.length_a   1.000
_cell.length_b   1.000
_cell.length_c   1.000
_cell.angle_alpha   90.00
_cell.angle_beta   90.00
_cell.angle_gamma   90.00
#
_symmetry.space_group_name_H-M   'P 1'
#
loop_
_entity.id
_entity.type
_entity.pdbx_description
1 polymer ?
#
loop_
_entity_poly.entity_id
_entity_poly.type
_entity_poly.pdbx_seq_one_letter_code
_entity_poly.pdbx_strand_id
1 'polypeptide(L)'
;MNDFLTAYYDDDVGQQRIGSQAELDELLDRVASLPRPTWVELVSADELATMNVGLGAAFSSLTLYDDVNGSAKYRSAGTLDEPQEATFDYGGVPTTMGKGSAITVKEARAAASEFFATGRCPELVAWELAVD
;
A
#
# COMPACT_ATOMS: atom_id res chain seq x y z
N MET A 1 7.45 -17.80 3.27
CA MET A 1 7.49 -17.27 1.90
C MET A 1 6.05 -17.05 1.52
N ASN A 2 5.70 -15.85 1.06
CA ASN A 2 4.33 -15.55 0.67
C ASN A 2 4.17 -15.97 -0.80
N ASP A 3 3.27 -16.89 -1.07
CA ASP A 3 3.17 -17.53 -2.39
C ASP A 3 2.41 -16.66 -3.41
N PHE A 4 1.59 -15.73 -2.93
CA PHE A 4 0.84 -14.77 -3.73
C PHE A 4 0.33 -13.62 -2.86
N LEU A 5 -0.11 -12.54 -3.50
CA LEU A 5 -0.98 -11.53 -2.90
C LEU A 5 -2.35 -11.56 -3.58
N THR A 6 -3.37 -11.10 -2.86
CA THR A 6 -4.65 -10.72 -3.46
C THR A 6 -4.76 -9.20 -3.43
N ALA A 7 -5.05 -8.60 -4.58
CA ALA A 7 -5.14 -7.16 -4.75
C ALA A 7 -6.58 -6.68 -4.97
N TYR A 8 -6.93 -5.53 -4.38
CA TYR A 8 -8.19 -4.82 -4.53
C TYR A 8 -7.92 -3.31 -4.69
N TYR A 9 -8.60 -2.63 -5.61
CA TYR A 9 -8.46 -1.16 -5.77
C TYR A 9 -9.66 -0.49 -6.43
N ASP A 10 -10.55 -1.26 -7.04
CA ASP A 10 -11.78 -0.81 -7.69
C ASP A 10 -12.81 -1.96 -7.61
N ASP A 11 -14.02 -1.65 -7.13
CA ASP A 11 -15.13 -2.62 -6.99
C ASP A 11 -15.53 -3.22 -8.34
N ASP A 12 -15.37 -2.49 -9.44
CA ASP A 12 -15.68 -2.96 -10.79
C ASP A 12 -14.59 -3.91 -11.35
N VAL A 13 -13.36 -3.79 -10.86
CA VAL A 13 -12.23 -4.65 -11.27
C VAL A 13 -12.24 -5.96 -10.50
N GLY A 14 -12.75 -5.96 -9.27
CA GLY A 14 -12.79 -7.13 -8.39
C GLY A 14 -11.40 -7.59 -7.94
N GLN A 15 -11.33 -8.79 -7.38
CA GLN A 15 -10.09 -9.34 -6.82
C GLN A 15 -9.12 -9.80 -7.92
N GLN A 16 -7.85 -9.41 -7.81
CA GLN A 16 -6.77 -9.88 -8.68
C GLN A 16 -5.72 -10.65 -7.87
N ARG A 17 -5.42 -11.89 -8.26
CA ARG A 17 -4.32 -12.67 -7.69
C ARG A 17 -2.99 -12.26 -8.33
N ILE A 18 -1.98 -12.01 -7.51
CA ILE A 18 -0.61 -11.64 -7.91
C ILE A 18 0.33 -12.75 -7.45
N GLY A 19 0.89 -13.51 -8.37
CA GLY A 19 1.79 -14.64 -8.12
C GLY A 19 3.26 -14.36 -8.44
N SER A 20 3.60 -13.16 -8.94
CA SER A 20 4.98 -12.79 -9.25
C SER A 20 5.26 -11.30 -9.06
N GLN A 21 6.54 -10.94 -8.94
CA GLN A 21 6.98 -9.54 -8.89
C GLN A 21 6.58 -8.77 -10.16
N ALA A 22 6.66 -9.41 -11.34
CA ALA A 22 6.29 -8.75 -12.60
C ALA A 22 4.80 -8.39 -12.63
N GLU A 23 3.92 -9.28 -12.14
CA GLU A 23 2.49 -8.99 -12.03
C GLU A 23 2.18 -7.90 -11.01
N LEU A 24 2.95 -7.82 -9.92
CA LEU A 24 2.86 -6.71 -8.96
C LEU A 24 3.25 -5.39 -9.63
N ASP A 25 4.38 -5.36 -10.33
CA ASP A 25 4.86 -4.15 -11.01
C ASP A 25 3.85 -3.67 -12.07
N GLU A 26 3.30 -4.59 -12.87
CA GLU A 26 2.24 -4.30 -13.85
C GLU A 26 0.96 -3.75 -13.21
N LEU A 27 0.56 -4.29 -12.06
CA LEU A 27 -0.58 -3.79 -11.30
C LEU A 27 -0.32 -2.36 -10.81
N LEU A 28 0.83 -2.11 -10.17
CA LEU A 28 1.17 -0.79 -9.63
C LEU A 28 1.34 0.25 -10.74
N ASP A 29 1.86 -0.14 -11.91
CA ASP A 29 1.92 0.71 -13.10
C ASP A 29 0.53 1.07 -13.63
N ARG A 30 -0.36 0.07 -13.73
CA ARG A 30 -1.74 0.28 -14.15
C ARG A 30 -2.47 1.24 -13.21
N VAL A 31 -2.37 1.02 -11.91
CA VAL A 31 -3.04 1.88 -10.91
C VAL A 31 -2.45 3.29 -10.92
N ALA A 32 -1.13 3.43 -11.01
CA ALA A 32 -0.49 4.75 -11.09
C ALA A 32 -0.85 5.52 -12.38
N SER A 33 -1.32 4.83 -13.43
CA SER A 33 -1.80 5.45 -14.67
C SER A 33 -3.25 5.94 -14.61
N LEU A 34 -3.99 5.65 -13.52
CA LEU A 34 -5.36 6.09 -13.36
C LEU A 34 -5.44 7.61 -13.21
N PRO A 35 -6.56 8.25 -13.65
CA PRO A 35 -6.70 9.71 -13.59
C PRO A 35 -6.67 10.30 -12.17
N ARG A 36 -6.97 9.47 -11.17
CA ARG A 36 -6.98 9.85 -9.76
C ARG A 36 -5.91 9.06 -9.02
N PRO A 37 -5.24 9.65 -8.02
CA PRO A 37 -4.47 8.87 -7.07
C PRO A 37 -5.36 7.78 -6.47
N THR A 38 -4.90 6.53 -6.49
CA THR A 38 -5.74 5.37 -6.15
C THR A 38 -5.04 4.53 -5.09
N TRP A 39 -5.86 3.93 -4.24
CA TRP A 39 -5.47 3.08 -3.15
C TRP A 39 -5.55 1.62 -3.56
N VAL A 40 -4.45 0.88 -3.43
CA VAL A 40 -4.42 -0.57 -3.67
C VAL A 40 -4.29 -1.29 -2.35
N GLU A 41 -5.26 -2.12 -2.01
CA GLU A 41 -5.16 -3.08 -0.93
C GLU A 41 -4.46 -4.34 -1.43
N LEU A 42 -3.44 -4.79 -0.71
CA LEU A 42 -2.69 -6.01 -0.94
C LEU A 42 -2.78 -6.90 0.29
N VAL A 43 -3.39 -8.07 0.13
CA VAL A 43 -3.62 -9.04 1.21
C VAL A 43 -2.65 -10.21 1.08
N SER A 44 -1.97 -10.58 2.17
CA SER A 44 -1.09 -11.75 2.22
C SER A 44 -1.84 -13.05 1.99
N ALA A 45 -1.15 -14.10 1.54
CA ALA A 45 -1.77 -15.39 1.26
C ALA A 45 -2.40 -16.06 2.49
N ASP A 46 -1.87 -15.77 3.68
CA ASP A 46 -2.40 -16.25 4.97
C ASP A 46 -3.48 -15.35 5.56
N GLU A 47 -3.81 -14.24 4.89
CA GLU A 47 -4.78 -13.21 5.31
C GLU A 47 -4.44 -12.59 6.68
N LEU A 48 -3.19 -12.74 7.15
CA LEU A 48 -2.73 -12.18 8.43
C LEU A 48 -2.13 -10.78 8.29
N ALA A 49 -1.90 -10.30 7.08
CA ALA A 49 -1.41 -8.97 6.83
C ALA A 49 -2.07 -8.34 5.60
N THR A 50 -2.46 -7.08 5.75
CA THR A 50 -3.00 -6.27 4.67
C THR A 50 -2.21 -4.99 4.57
N MET A 51 -1.48 -4.83 3.47
CA MET A 51 -0.78 -3.59 3.17
C MET A 51 -1.57 -2.82 2.14
N ASN A 52 -1.83 -1.55 2.42
CA ASN A 52 -2.40 -0.65 1.45
C ASN A 52 -1.36 0.30 0.88
N VAL A 53 -1.46 0.55 -0.42
CA VAL A 53 -0.57 1.42 -1.18
C VAL A 53 -1.39 2.52 -1.85
N GLY A 54 -1.35 3.70 -1.27
CA GLY A 54 -1.81 4.92 -1.95
C GLY A 54 -0.80 5.33 -3.01
N LEU A 55 -1.19 5.27 -4.28
CA LEU A 55 -0.36 5.64 -5.44
C LEU A 55 -0.85 6.95 -6.03
N GLY A 56 -0.02 7.99 -5.93
CA GLY A 56 -0.21 9.26 -6.62
C GLY A 56 0.91 9.52 -7.62
N ALA A 57 0.73 10.52 -8.49
CA ALA A 57 1.74 10.88 -9.48
C ALA A 57 3.03 11.48 -8.87
N ALA A 58 2.92 12.17 -7.73
CA ALA A 58 4.03 12.88 -7.08
C ALA A 58 4.50 12.22 -5.77
N PHE A 59 3.60 11.55 -5.06
CA PHE A 59 3.87 10.94 -3.76
C PHE A 59 2.96 9.74 -3.52
N SER A 60 3.30 8.96 -2.51
CA SER A 60 2.56 7.80 -2.04
C SER A 60 2.37 7.82 -0.53
N SER A 61 1.50 6.96 -0.02
CA SER A 61 1.36 6.68 1.42
C SER A 61 1.03 5.21 1.61
N LEU A 62 1.48 4.63 2.72
CA LEU A 62 1.19 3.23 3.06
C LEU A 62 0.36 3.14 4.33
N THR A 63 -0.49 2.11 4.41
CA THR A 63 -0.91 1.54 5.71
C THR A 63 -0.60 0.06 5.74
N LEU A 64 -0.45 -0.47 6.94
CA LEU A 64 -0.32 -1.89 7.18
C LEU A 64 -1.21 -2.28 8.34
N TYR A 65 -2.06 -3.27 8.14
CA TYR A 65 -2.75 -4.01 9.19
C TYR A 65 -2.00 -5.32 9.36
N ASP A 66 -1.43 -5.54 10.54
CA ASP A 66 -0.64 -6.73 10.86
C ASP A 66 -1.29 -7.50 12.01
N ASP A 67 -2.08 -8.52 11.65
CA ASP A 67 -2.75 -9.41 12.61
C ASP A 67 -1.80 -10.45 13.19
N VAL A 68 -0.60 -10.61 12.63
CA VAL A 68 0.46 -11.47 13.20
C VAL A 68 0.90 -10.92 14.56
N ASN A 69 0.88 -9.60 14.71
CA ASN A 69 1.39 -8.88 15.88
C ASN A 69 0.30 -8.13 16.64
N GLY A 70 -0.85 -8.77 16.86
CA GLY A 70 -1.91 -8.25 17.73
C GLY A 70 -2.79 -7.17 17.08
N SER A 71 -3.00 -7.27 15.77
CA SER A 71 -3.85 -6.37 14.99
C SER A 71 -3.40 -4.92 15.03
N ALA A 72 -2.07 -4.72 14.99
CA ALA A 72 -1.49 -3.40 14.97
C ALA A 72 -1.73 -2.74 13.60
N LYS A 73 -2.08 -1.46 13.64
CA LYS A 73 -2.25 -0.62 12.45
C LYS A 73 -1.08 0.33 12.36
N TYR A 74 -0.43 0.36 11.21
CA TYR A 74 0.69 1.23 10.92
C TYR A 74 0.41 2.11 9.72
N ARG A 75 1.12 3.24 9.66
CA ARG A 75 1.24 4.08 8.46
C ARG A 75 2.70 4.34 8.16
N SER A 76 3.04 4.62 6.90
CA SER A 76 4.39 5.07 6.57
C SER A 76 4.73 6.35 7.34
N ALA A 77 5.94 6.42 7.90
CA ALA A 77 6.52 7.65 8.39
C ALA A 77 6.98 8.46 7.16
N GLY A 78 6.47 9.67 7.01
CA GLY A 78 6.71 10.48 5.83
C GLY A 78 8.18 10.89 5.68
N THR A 79 8.65 10.88 4.44
CA THR A 79 10.04 11.17 4.07
C THR A 79 10.18 12.43 3.23
N LEU A 80 9.07 13.05 2.84
CA LEU A 80 9.08 14.28 2.04
C LEU A 80 9.42 15.51 2.90
N ASP A 81 10.24 16.42 2.34
CA ASP A 81 10.66 17.66 3.00
C ASP A 81 9.47 18.55 3.43
N GLU A 82 8.42 18.58 2.60
CA GLU A 82 7.17 19.28 2.91
C GLU A 82 6.07 18.25 3.23
N PRO A 83 5.53 18.24 4.47
CA PRO A 83 4.47 17.32 4.85
C PRO A 83 3.23 17.51 3.96
N GLN A 84 2.94 16.52 3.13
CA GLN A 84 1.75 16.48 2.30
C GLN A 84 0.61 15.76 3.03
N GLU A 85 -0.61 16.24 2.82
CA GLU A 85 -1.82 15.45 3.04
C GLU A 85 -2.05 14.62 1.78
N ALA A 86 -2.37 13.34 1.94
CA ALA A 86 -2.42 12.40 0.83
C ALA A 86 -3.82 11.79 0.73
N THR A 87 -4.59 12.17 -0.28
CA THR A 87 -5.93 11.63 -0.55
C THR A 87 -5.89 10.70 -1.76
N PHE A 88 -6.44 9.51 -1.60
CA PHE A 88 -6.52 8.48 -2.64
C PHE A 88 -7.94 7.96 -2.79
N ASP A 89 -8.33 7.62 -4.01
CA ASP A 89 -9.60 6.99 -4.33
C ASP A 89 -9.52 5.49 -4.02
N TYR A 90 -10.51 4.97 -3.28
CA TYR A 90 -10.70 3.53 -3.06
C TYR A 90 -12.17 3.20 -3.36
N GLY A 91 -12.43 2.52 -4.48
CA GLY A 91 -13.80 2.20 -4.89
C GLY A 91 -14.71 3.44 -5.02
N GLY A 92 -14.17 4.59 -5.42
CA GLY A 92 -14.91 5.86 -5.50
C GLY A 92 -15.05 6.63 -4.18
N VAL A 93 -14.49 6.11 -3.08
CA VAL A 93 -14.46 6.79 -1.77
C VAL A 93 -13.10 7.49 -1.57
N PRO A 94 -13.07 8.82 -1.35
CA PRO A 94 -11.84 9.53 -1.01
C PRO A 94 -11.33 9.12 0.38
N THR A 95 -10.11 8.59 0.43
CA THR A 95 -9.41 8.17 1.65
C THR A 95 -8.23 9.10 1.90
N THR A 96 -8.33 9.94 2.93
CA THR A 96 -7.27 10.89 3.30
C THR A 96 -6.38 10.34 4.40
N MET A 97 -5.08 10.36 4.15
CA MET A 97 -4.03 10.02 5.11
C MET A 97 -3.53 11.26 5.84
N GLY A 98 -3.18 11.07 7.11
CA GLY A 98 -2.70 12.15 7.97
C GLY A 98 -1.43 12.83 7.44
N LYS A 99 -1.30 14.13 7.71
CA LYS A 99 -0.09 14.89 7.39
C LYS A 99 1.14 14.20 7.96
N GLY A 100 2.16 14.03 7.13
CA GLY A 100 3.42 13.39 7.51
C GLY A 100 3.45 11.88 7.28
N SER A 101 2.51 11.29 6.54
CA SER A 101 2.64 9.90 6.06
C SER A 101 3.18 9.77 4.64
N ALA A 102 3.27 10.89 3.91
CA ALA A 102 3.66 10.89 2.51
C ALA A 102 5.14 10.50 2.32
N ILE A 103 5.36 9.54 1.45
CA ILE A 103 6.67 9.03 1.02
C ILE A 103 6.80 9.14 -0.50
N THR A 104 7.98 8.85 -1.04
CA THR A 104 8.16 8.78 -2.49
C THR A 104 7.47 7.55 -3.07
N VAL A 105 7.03 7.64 -4.33
CA VAL A 105 6.48 6.49 -5.08
C VAL A 105 7.49 5.32 -5.14
N LYS A 106 8.78 5.64 -5.20
CA LYS A 106 9.87 4.65 -5.21
C LYS A 106 9.91 3.86 -3.91
N GLU A 107 9.82 4.52 -2.76
CA GLU A 107 9.79 3.87 -1.44
C GLU A 107 8.54 2.98 -1.30
N ALA A 108 7.39 3.48 -1.72
CA ALA A 108 6.14 2.70 -1.69
C ALA A 108 6.25 1.41 -2.53
N ARG A 109 6.85 1.48 -3.72
CA ARG A 109 7.07 0.30 -4.58
C ARG A 109 8.07 -0.68 -4.00
N ALA A 110 9.13 -0.18 -3.37
CA ALA A 110 10.11 -1.02 -2.69
C ALA A 110 9.47 -1.78 -1.51
N ALA A 111 8.66 -1.09 -0.70
CA ALA A 111 7.91 -1.70 0.39
C ALA A 111 6.90 -2.74 -0.12
N ALA A 112 6.18 -2.46 -1.21
CA ALA A 112 5.25 -3.42 -1.81
C ALA A 112 5.94 -4.68 -2.32
N SER A 113 7.13 -4.54 -2.90
CA SER A 113 7.94 -5.67 -3.35
C SER A 113 8.43 -6.53 -2.18
N GLU A 114 8.87 -5.90 -1.09
CA GLU A 114 9.24 -6.61 0.13
C GLU A 114 8.04 -7.31 0.79
N PHE A 115 6.88 -6.63 0.84
CA PHE A 115 5.64 -7.22 1.33
C PHE A 115 5.24 -8.45 0.51
N PHE A 116 5.34 -8.37 -0.82
CA PHE A 116 5.09 -9.51 -1.71
C PHE A 116 6.01 -10.69 -1.41
N ALA A 117 7.31 -10.44 -1.22
CA ALA A 117 8.28 -11.50 -0.96
C ALA A 117 8.10 -12.16 0.43
N THR A 118 7.73 -11.37 1.43
CA THR A 118 7.76 -11.80 2.85
C THR A 118 6.39 -12.11 3.44
N GLY A 119 5.34 -11.41 2.99
CA GLY A 119 4.02 -11.38 3.63
C GLY A 119 4.04 -10.72 5.01
N ARG A 120 5.06 -9.90 5.31
CA ARG A 120 5.30 -9.28 6.62
C ARG A 120 5.52 -7.77 6.47
N CYS A 121 5.49 -7.06 7.60
CA CYS A 121 5.80 -5.63 7.66
C CYS A 121 7.15 -5.32 6.97
N PRO A 122 7.15 -4.52 5.87
CA PRO A 122 8.37 -4.15 5.16
C PRO A 122 9.35 -3.35 6.03
N GLU A 123 10.63 -3.67 6.01
CA GLU A 123 11.68 -2.96 6.75
C GLU A 123 12.28 -1.79 5.96
N LEU A 124 12.06 -1.73 4.64
CA LEU A 124 12.61 -0.69 3.75
C LEU A 124 12.00 0.71 3.96
N VAL A 125 10.92 0.82 4.74
CA VAL A 125 10.28 2.08 5.09
C VAL A 125 10.10 2.15 6.60
N ALA A 126 10.18 3.36 7.14
CA ALA A 126 9.85 3.60 8.53
C ALA A 126 8.32 3.59 8.71
N TRP A 127 7.85 2.99 9.80
CA TRP A 127 6.43 2.91 10.15
C TRP A 127 6.15 3.67 11.44
N GLU A 128 4.99 4.32 11.50
CA GLU A 128 4.42 4.86 12.71
C GLU A 128 3.20 4.03 13.12
N LEU A 129 3.06 3.75 14.41
CA LEU A 129 1.84 3.16 14.94
C LEU A 129 0.68 4.15 14.74
N ALA A 130 -0.35 3.74 14.01
CA ALA A 130 -1.58 4.49 13.90
C ALA A 130 -2.39 4.26 15.19
N VAL A 131 -2.29 5.21 16.11
CA VAL A 131 -3.23 5.33 17.24
C VAL A 131 -4.48 6.03 16.71
N ASP A 132 -5.58 5.28 16.60
CA ASP A 132 -6.91 5.85 16.37
C ASP A 132 -7.34 6.75 17.56
#